data_AF-A0A815J3A1-F1
#
_entry.id   AF-A0A815J3A1-F1
#
_cell.length_a   1.000
_cell.length_b   1.000
_cell.length_c   1.000
_cell.angle_alpha   90.00
_cell.angle_beta   90.00
_cell.angle_gamma   90.00
#
_symmetry.space_group_name_H-M   'P 1'
#
loop_
_entity.id
_entity.type
_entity.pdbx_description
1 polymer ?
#
loop_
_entity_poly.entity_id
_entity_poly.type
_entity_poly.pdbx_seq_one_letter_code
_entity_poly.pdbx_strand_id
1 'polypeptide(L)'
;MGNKASNATSDSPGKKEKKGVFNQQWLNDAQFKLFLREYKPDRMKAHCIVCNEQFSIHHGGKNDVDRHMKLKFCEIHAHHL
;
A
#
# COMPACT_ATOMS: atom_id res chain seq x y z
N MET A 1 18.97 36.02 -33.21
CA MET A 1 17.81 35.12 -33.32
C MET A 1 17.46 34.63 -31.93
N GLY A 2 16.19 34.78 -31.52
CA GLY A 2 15.73 34.37 -30.20
C GLY A 2 15.24 32.92 -30.19
N ASN A 3 15.45 32.26 -29.05
CA ASN A 3 14.84 30.98 -28.75
C ASN A 3 14.31 31.01 -27.32
N LYS A 4 12.98 31.09 -27.28
CA LYS A 4 12.07 30.86 -26.16
C LYS A 4 12.21 29.40 -25.74
N ALA A 5 12.58 29.16 -24.48
CA ALA A 5 12.40 27.87 -23.83
C ALA A 5 11.89 28.11 -22.40
N SER A 6 10.59 27.91 -22.27
CA SER A 6 9.91 27.62 -21.02
C SER A 6 10.58 26.42 -20.35
N ASN A 7 10.85 26.48 -19.05
CA ASN A 7 10.36 25.42 -18.18
C ASN A 7 10.30 25.92 -16.74
N ALA A 8 9.07 26.13 -16.28
CA ALA A 8 8.76 26.32 -14.89
C ALA A 8 9.15 25.06 -14.13
N THR A 9 10.35 25.07 -13.54
CA THR A 9 10.70 24.14 -12.47
C THR A 9 10.45 24.90 -11.18
N SER A 10 9.16 25.07 -10.88
CA SER A 10 8.73 25.55 -9.56
C SER A 10 8.97 24.40 -8.58
N ASP A 11 10.20 24.36 -8.09
CA ASP A 11 10.59 23.79 -6.81
C ASP A 11 9.51 24.14 -5.78
N SER A 12 8.68 23.16 -5.44
CA SER A 12 7.67 23.27 -4.39
C SER A 12 8.16 22.47 -3.19
N PRO A 13 8.15 23.05 -1.99
CA PRO A 13 8.85 22.51 -0.84
C PRO A 13 8.28 21.15 -0.47
N GLY A 14 9.19 20.18 -0.31
CA GLY A 14 8.92 18.77 -0.06
C GLY A 14 7.78 18.54 0.93
N LYS A 15 6.65 18.04 0.42
CA LYS A 15 5.73 17.27 1.23
C LYS A 15 6.50 16.04 1.66
N LYS A 16 6.99 16.04 2.90
CA LYS A 16 7.53 14.84 3.56
C LYS A 16 6.46 13.77 3.39
N GLU A 17 6.61 12.92 2.39
CA GLU A 17 5.72 11.79 2.17
C GLU A 17 5.73 11.05 3.50
N LYS A 18 4.61 11.10 4.22
CA LYS A 18 4.49 10.39 5.48
C LYS A 18 4.67 8.93 5.09
N LYS A 19 5.89 8.41 5.28
CA LYS A 19 6.25 7.03 4.97
C LYS A 19 5.11 6.18 5.50
N GLY A 20 4.41 5.51 4.59
CA GLY A 20 3.18 4.78 4.87
C GLY A 20 3.36 3.74 5.97
N VAL A 21 3.07 4.10 7.21
CA VAL A 21 3.12 3.14 8.32
C VAL A 21 1.93 2.20 8.19
N PHE A 22 2.17 0.92 8.40
CA PHE A 22 1.15 -0.10 8.53
C PHE A 22 0.08 0.35 9.54
N ASN A 23 -1.16 0.45 9.08
CA ASN A 23 -2.25 0.86 9.94
C ASN A 23 -2.79 -0.36 10.70
N GLN A 24 -2.55 -0.41 12.01
CA GLN A 24 -3.04 -1.48 12.87
C GLN A 24 -4.57 -1.62 12.87
N GLN A 25 -5.32 -0.58 12.50
CA GLN A 25 -6.77 -0.66 12.37
C GLN A 25 -7.21 -1.65 11.28
N TRP A 26 -6.37 -1.93 10.29
CA TRP A 26 -6.63 -2.99 9.31
C TRP A 26 -6.66 -4.39 9.92
N LEU A 27 -6.00 -4.61 11.06
CA LEU A 27 -6.10 -5.89 11.79
C LEU A 27 -7.44 -6.06 12.50
N ASN A 28 -8.21 -4.98 12.69
CA ASN A 28 -9.56 -5.02 13.25
C ASN A 28 -10.64 -5.05 12.17
N ASP A 29 -10.32 -4.56 10.96
CA ASP A 29 -11.25 -4.50 9.83
C ASP A 29 -11.56 -5.93 9.34
N ALA A 30 -12.84 -6.30 9.28
CA ALA A 30 -13.27 -7.67 9.00
C ALA A 30 -12.78 -8.17 7.63
N GLN A 31 -12.62 -7.24 6.67
CA GLN A 31 -12.15 -7.53 5.33
C GLN A 31 -10.66 -7.89 5.29
N PHE A 32 -9.85 -7.28 6.17
CA PHE A 32 -8.40 -7.39 6.11
C PHE A 32 -7.82 -8.31 7.16
N LYS A 33 -8.41 -8.37 8.36
CA LYS A 33 -7.92 -9.21 9.47
C LYS A 33 -7.81 -10.70 9.15
N LEU A 34 -8.54 -11.15 8.12
CA LEU A 34 -8.58 -12.53 7.64
C LEU A 34 -7.27 -12.96 6.99
N PHE A 35 -6.57 -12.03 6.33
CA PHE A 35 -5.34 -12.34 5.61
C PHE A 35 -4.17 -11.45 5.98
N LEU A 36 -4.42 -10.27 6.53
CA LEU A 36 -3.41 -9.29 6.81
C LEU A 36 -2.85 -9.47 8.21
N ARG A 37 -1.52 -9.45 8.30
CA ARG A 37 -0.75 -9.40 9.55
C ARG A 37 0.29 -8.29 9.49
N GLU A 38 0.59 -7.75 10.66
CA GLU A 38 1.71 -6.81 10.82
C GLU A 38 3.04 -7.55 10.64
N TYR A 39 3.94 -6.96 9.85
CA TYR A 39 5.29 -7.45 9.71
C TYR A 39 6.20 -6.71 10.69
N LYS A 40 6.44 -7.31 11.87
CA LYS A 40 7.22 -6.68 12.97
C LYS A 40 8.59 -6.12 12.56
N PRO A 41 9.37 -6.76 11.66
CA PRO A 41 10.68 -6.24 11.28
C PRO A 41 10.62 -4.93 10.48
N ASP A 42 9.52 -4.67 9.77
CA ASP A 42 9.36 -3.48 8.94
C ASP A 42 7.92 -2.97 8.97
N ARG A 43 7.73 -1.84 9.66
CA ARG A 43 6.42 -1.18 9.82
C ARG A 43 5.86 -0.64 8.51
N MET A 44 6.64 -0.63 7.43
CA MET A 44 6.19 -0.24 6.10
C MET A 44 5.69 -1.45 5.30
N LYS A 45 5.72 -2.66 5.86
CA LYS A 45 5.30 -3.89 5.20
C LYS A 45 4.16 -4.54 5.93
N ALA A 46 3.32 -5.21 5.15
CA ALA A 46 2.33 -6.14 5.64
C ALA A 46 2.64 -7.54 5.16
N HIS A 47 2.16 -8.53 5.89
CA HIS A 47 2.24 -9.94 5.52
C HIS A 47 0.83 -10.44 5.18
N CYS A 48 0.62 -10.98 3.97
CA CYS A 48 -0.58 -11.75 3.67
C CYS A 48 -0.32 -13.20 4.11
N ILE A 49 -1.08 -13.71 5.08
CA ILE A 49 -0.95 -15.11 5.52
C ILE A 49 -1.55 -16.11 4.52
N VAL A 50 -2.37 -15.64 3.57
CA VAL A 50 -3.03 -16.50 2.58
C VAL A 50 -2.06 -16.87 1.45
N CYS A 51 -1.35 -15.89 0.88
CA CYS A 51 -0.29 -16.17 -0.10
C CYS A 51 1.11 -16.31 0.53
N ASN A 52 1.22 -16.10 1.84
CA ASN A 52 2.47 -16.06 2.60
C ASN A 52 3.51 -15.04 2.08
N GLU A 53 3.09 -14.03 1.30
CA GLU A 53 3.98 -12.98 0.80
C GLU A 53 3.96 -11.73 1.69
N GLN A 54 5.09 -11.01 1.73
CA GLN A 54 5.14 -9.66 2.27
C GLN A 54 5.03 -8.63 1.15
N PHE A 55 4.31 -7.55 1.40
CA PHE A 55 4.17 -6.44 0.47
C PHE A 55 4.32 -5.10 1.17
N SER A 56 4.88 -4.13 0.46
CA SER A 56 5.12 -2.79 0.99
C SER A 56 3.86 -1.92 0.90
N ILE A 57 3.60 -1.19 1.98
CA ILE A 57 2.52 -0.22 2.14
C ILE A 57 3.13 1.17 1.93
N HIS A 58 3.35 1.58 0.68
CA HIS A 58 4.11 2.81 0.40
C HIS A 58 3.38 4.08 0.85
N HIS A 59 2.05 4.08 0.79
CA HIS A 59 1.24 5.29 1.05
C HIS A 59 0.37 5.22 2.31
N GLY A 60 0.58 4.21 3.17
CA GLY A 60 -0.29 3.96 4.33
C GLY A 60 -1.74 3.70 3.91
N GLY A 61 -1.93 3.39 2.62
CA GLY A 61 -3.20 3.42 1.95
C GLY A 61 -3.85 2.05 1.97
N LYS A 62 -5.15 2.04 2.31
CA LYS A 62 -6.04 0.88 2.12
C LYS A 62 -5.95 0.32 0.70
N ASN A 63 -5.61 1.15 -0.28
CA ASN A 63 -5.46 0.78 -1.70
C ASN A 63 -4.38 -0.28 -1.96
N ASP A 64 -3.25 -0.27 -1.25
CA ASP A 64 -2.20 -1.28 -1.44
C ASP A 64 -2.68 -2.65 -0.94
N VAL A 65 -3.36 -2.66 0.20
CA VAL A 65 -3.96 -3.85 0.82
C VAL A 65 -5.12 -4.37 -0.04
N ASP A 66 -6.00 -3.48 -0.50
CA ASP A 66 -7.15 -3.81 -1.35
C ASP A 66 -6.71 -4.35 -2.72
N ARG A 67 -5.68 -3.72 -3.32
CA ARG A 67 -5.06 -4.21 -4.54
C ARG A 67 -4.42 -5.59 -4.35
N HIS A 68 -3.74 -5.80 -3.23
CA HIS A 68 -3.18 -7.12 -2.90
C HIS A 68 -4.28 -8.18 -2.79
N MET A 69 -5.38 -7.85 -2.10
CA MET A 69 -6.56 -8.71 -1.98
C MET A 69 -7.19 -9.05 -3.34
N LYS A 70 -7.20 -8.11 -4.30
CA LYS A 70 -7.86 -8.27 -5.60
C LYS A 70 -7.00 -8.91 -6.70
N LEU A 71 -5.69 -8.65 -6.70
CA LEU A 71 -4.81 -8.97 -7.84
C LEU A 71 -3.87 -10.15 -7.59
N LYS A 72 -3.50 -10.39 -6.33
CA LYS A 72 -2.61 -11.49 -5.96
C LYS A 72 -3.50 -12.65 -5.52
N PHE A 73 -3.04 -13.87 -5.78
CA PHE A 73 -3.63 -15.16 -5.37
C PHE A 73 -3.87 -15.32 -3.84
N CYS A 74 -4.09 -14.26 -3.04
CA CYS A 74 -4.79 -14.35 -1.76
C CYS A 74 -6.27 -14.67 -2.06
N GLU A 75 -6.55 -15.86 -2.59
CA GLU A 75 -7.91 -16.37 -2.79
C GLU A 75 -8.55 -16.61 -1.42
N ILE A 76 -9.14 -15.57 -0.85
CA ILE A 76 -9.97 -15.66 0.36
C ILE A 76 -11.40 -16.07 -0.04
N HIS A 77 -11.52 -16.94 -1.06
CA HIS A 77 -12.72 -17.31 -1.82
C HIS A 77 -13.24 -16.27 -2.82
N ALA A 78 -12.94 -16.51 -4.10
CA ALA A 78 -13.80 -16.14 -5.23
C ALA A 78 -14.77 -17.28 -5.58
N HIS A 79 -15.42 -17.88 -4.57
CA HIS A 79 -16.56 -18.77 -4.77
C HIS A 79 -17.78 -18.16 -4.05
N HIS A 80 -18.36 -17.14 -4.65
CA HIS A 80 -19.80 -16.96 -4.54
C HIS A 80 -20.42 -17.82 -5.64
N LEU A 81 -21.22 -18.79 -5.19
CA LEU A 81 -22.17 -19.67 -5.89
C LEU A 81 -22.48 -19.34 -7.35
#